data_AF-A0A503HGU3-F1
#
_entry.id   AF-A0A503HGU3-F1
#
_cell.length_a   1.000
_cell.length_b   1.000
_cell.length_c   1.000
_cell.angle_alpha   90.00
_cell.angle_beta   90.00
_cell.angle_gamma   90.00
#
_symmetry.space_group_name_H-M   'P 1'
#
loop_
_entity.id
_entity.type
_entity.pdbx_description
1 polymer ?
#
loop_
_entity_poly.entity_id
_entity_poly.type
_entity_poly.pdbx_seq_one_letter_code
_entity_poly.pdbx_strand_id
1 'polypeptide(L)'
;MKVAVLDFGKTNSKLFVFSQDGRILDERRTQPKWMRQDGFSVLDEAALHDWALAAVTDAVENHGVEGVMVSGHGCTFALVDDAALTHPILDYEQEPPAEIAARIDRRIPDFAETFSPRLPLGFNHGRHMLWLQDVDPDAFAAAKSILGYPQYWSWRLGGRPVSEVSYLGCHSHLWAPRKRDFSSLVDAEGWRGQMPAFARAGAVIGERRLGGAARPIAIHNGVHDSNAALHAYRRQALGPLTVVSTGTWVVMLNPDCPLDVLDRDRDMLVNVDVDGGPVPTIRFMGGREFAAISGGWQGAIPHGSIQQAIDAGIMALPSLAPGGPMPDHPGRLVGRTPDAAERAAAALLYVALMVDLCLDLIHSQDTVIVDGGLNAGGLLAGLLAALRPGQAFLQGATLEGSATGAAALAFEGVGRDFAAEAPEPVHAARFAGLAGYRDAWRDRVGGQGDAIKAAGGAR
;
A
#
# COMPACT_ATOMS: atom_id res chain seq x y z
N MET A 1 9.90 -25.93 8.24
CA MET A 1 8.77 -25.48 7.43
C MET A 1 9.25 -24.57 6.34
N LYS A 2 8.68 -24.75 5.14
CA LYS A 2 8.82 -23.84 4.02
C LYS A 2 7.44 -23.40 3.58
N VAL A 3 7.31 -22.13 3.24
CA VAL A 3 6.04 -21.52 2.83
C VAL A 3 6.21 -20.93 1.44
N ALA A 4 5.26 -21.19 0.56
CA ALA A 4 5.12 -20.44 -0.68
C ALA A 4 4.29 -19.17 -0.40
N VAL A 5 4.80 -18.01 -0.76
CA VAL A 5 4.04 -16.75 -0.72
C VAL A 5 3.77 -16.32 -2.15
N LEU A 6 2.49 -16.24 -2.51
CA LEU A 6 2.03 -15.57 -3.71
C LEU A 6 1.84 -14.09 -3.38
N ASP A 7 2.61 -13.21 -3.99
CA ASP A 7 2.48 -11.76 -3.84
C ASP A 7 1.91 -11.17 -5.13
N PHE A 8 0.60 -10.94 -5.13
CA PHE A 8 -0.16 -10.49 -6.30
C PHE A 8 -0.27 -8.97 -6.34
N GLY A 9 0.73 -8.34 -6.96
CA GLY A 9 0.71 -6.92 -7.32
C GLY A 9 -0.07 -6.65 -8.62
N LYS A 10 -0.45 -5.39 -8.85
CA LYS A 10 -1.25 -4.96 -10.02
C LYS A 10 -0.57 -5.22 -11.36
N THR A 11 0.74 -5.04 -11.42
CA THR A 11 1.54 -5.12 -12.66
C THR A 11 2.57 -6.24 -12.64
N ASN A 12 2.85 -6.81 -11.48
CA ASN A 12 3.82 -7.88 -11.30
C ASN A 12 3.35 -8.80 -10.18
N SER A 13 3.18 -10.07 -10.49
CA SER A 13 2.80 -11.12 -9.55
C SER A 13 4.00 -12.01 -9.32
N LYS A 14 4.33 -12.29 -8.05
CA LYS A 14 5.50 -13.08 -7.68
C LYS A 14 5.10 -14.30 -6.86
N LEU A 15 5.92 -15.34 -6.93
CA LEU A 15 5.94 -16.41 -5.95
C LEU A 15 7.32 -16.44 -5.31
N PHE A 16 7.37 -16.53 -3.99
CA PHE A 16 8.58 -16.76 -3.22
C PHE A 16 8.44 -18.03 -2.40
N VAL A 17 9.51 -18.82 -2.30
CA VAL A 17 9.60 -19.91 -1.33
C VAL A 17 10.48 -19.47 -0.19
N PHE A 18 9.91 -19.33 1.01
CA PHE A 18 10.65 -18.95 2.21
C PHE A 18 11.00 -20.18 3.07
N SER A 19 12.23 -20.25 3.55
CA SER A 19 12.58 -21.08 4.70
C SER A 19 12.34 -20.34 6.02
N GLN A 20 12.35 -21.11 7.11
CA GLN A 20 12.09 -20.61 8.46
C GLN A 20 13.13 -19.58 8.95
N ASP A 21 14.35 -19.63 8.42
CA ASP A 21 15.44 -18.67 8.68
C ASP A 21 15.34 -17.39 7.85
N GLY A 22 14.20 -17.16 7.16
CA GLY A 22 13.93 -15.93 6.40
C GLY A 22 14.46 -15.92 4.97
N ARG A 23 15.23 -16.94 4.56
CA ARG A 23 15.84 -16.97 3.22
C ARG A 23 14.81 -17.29 2.15
N ILE A 24 14.96 -16.62 1.00
CA ILE A 24 14.25 -16.92 -0.23
C ILE A 24 15.01 -18.07 -0.94
N LEU A 25 14.34 -19.20 -1.12
CA LEU A 25 14.88 -20.40 -1.76
C LEU A 25 14.55 -20.49 -3.27
N ASP A 26 13.46 -19.86 -3.68
CA ASP A 26 13.00 -19.80 -5.07
C ASP A 26 12.17 -18.54 -5.29
N GLU A 27 12.24 -18.00 -6.50
CA GLU A 27 11.46 -16.85 -6.92
C GLU A 27 10.94 -17.07 -8.35
N ARG A 28 9.65 -16.78 -8.54
CA ARG A 28 9.02 -16.77 -9.86
C ARG A 28 8.24 -15.49 -10.04
N ARG A 29 8.08 -15.06 -11.29
CA ARG A 29 7.29 -13.88 -11.64
C ARG A 29 6.43 -14.11 -12.85
N THR A 30 5.30 -13.42 -12.88
CA THR A 30 4.42 -13.30 -14.04
C THR A 30 3.80 -11.90 -14.06
N GLN A 31 3.21 -11.55 -15.18
CA GLN A 31 2.43 -10.32 -15.29
C GLN A 31 0.93 -10.67 -15.33
N PRO A 32 0.12 -10.15 -14.40
CA PRO A 32 -1.33 -10.27 -14.51
C PRO A 32 -1.82 -9.54 -15.77
N LYS A 33 -2.77 -10.14 -16.48
CA LYS A 33 -3.35 -9.56 -17.69
C LYS A 33 -4.69 -8.93 -17.35
N TRP A 34 -4.87 -7.69 -17.78
CA TRP A 34 -6.14 -6.96 -17.68
C TRP A 34 -6.74 -6.85 -19.07
N MET A 35 -7.95 -7.36 -19.25
CA MET A 35 -8.64 -7.51 -20.52
C MET A 35 -9.90 -6.67 -20.56
N ARG A 36 -10.36 -6.30 -21.76
CA ARG A 36 -11.64 -5.62 -21.93
C ARG A 36 -12.75 -6.63 -22.16
N GLN A 37 -13.80 -6.59 -21.33
CA GLN A 37 -14.98 -7.43 -21.43
C GLN A 37 -16.21 -6.61 -21.05
N ASP A 38 -17.22 -6.56 -21.92
CA ASP A 38 -18.54 -5.93 -21.66
C ASP A 38 -18.48 -4.51 -21.07
N GLY A 39 -17.51 -3.71 -21.52
CA GLY A 39 -17.32 -2.32 -21.04
C GLY A 39 -16.48 -2.21 -19.76
N PHE A 40 -16.06 -3.32 -19.16
CA PHE A 40 -15.15 -3.40 -18.03
C PHE A 40 -13.72 -3.75 -18.44
N SER A 41 -12.75 -3.28 -17.66
CA SER A 41 -11.39 -3.80 -17.60
C SER A 41 -11.38 -4.82 -16.47
N VAL A 42 -11.04 -6.06 -16.77
CA VAL A 42 -11.17 -7.19 -15.85
C VAL A 42 -9.90 -8.04 -15.86
N LEU A 43 -9.62 -8.70 -14.74
CA LEU A 43 -8.49 -9.60 -14.63
C LEU A 43 -8.73 -10.87 -15.45
N ASP A 44 -7.71 -11.31 -16.20
CA ASP A 44 -7.62 -12.69 -16.71
C ASP A 44 -7.34 -13.65 -15.54
N GLU A 45 -8.40 -13.91 -14.77
CA GLU A 45 -8.33 -14.71 -13.55
C GLU A 45 -7.83 -16.12 -13.84
N ALA A 46 -8.30 -16.74 -14.91
CA ALA A 46 -7.94 -18.11 -15.28
C ALA A 46 -6.43 -18.22 -15.57
N ALA A 47 -5.86 -17.28 -16.35
CA ALA A 47 -4.43 -17.31 -16.64
C ALA A 47 -3.57 -17.11 -15.38
N LEU A 48 -3.97 -16.21 -14.47
CA LEU A 48 -3.23 -16.00 -13.22
C LEU A 48 -3.40 -17.18 -12.25
N HIS A 49 -4.59 -17.77 -12.19
CA HIS A 49 -4.87 -18.97 -11.41
C HIS A 49 -4.02 -20.16 -11.88
N ASP A 50 -3.98 -20.44 -13.17
CA ASP A 50 -3.23 -21.56 -13.73
C ASP A 50 -1.73 -21.40 -13.47
N TRP A 51 -1.20 -20.18 -13.63
CA TRP A 51 0.18 -19.88 -13.26
C TRP A 51 0.43 -20.09 -11.77
N ALA A 52 -0.44 -19.58 -10.90
CA ALA A 52 -0.28 -19.68 -9.45
C ALA A 52 -0.33 -21.15 -8.98
N LEU A 53 -1.28 -21.93 -9.49
CA LEU A 53 -1.42 -23.34 -9.16
C LEU A 53 -0.20 -24.15 -9.62
N ALA A 54 0.30 -23.90 -10.82
CA ALA A 54 1.52 -24.54 -11.33
C ALA A 54 2.74 -24.13 -10.48
N ALA A 55 2.91 -22.84 -10.20
CA ALA A 55 4.04 -22.33 -9.42
C ALA A 55 4.06 -22.88 -7.98
N VAL A 56 2.90 -22.96 -7.32
CA VAL A 56 2.79 -23.57 -5.99
C VAL A 56 3.03 -25.09 -6.06
N THR A 57 2.49 -25.77 -7.07
CA THR A 57 2.72 -27.22 -7.26
C THR A 57 4.20 -27.54 -7.42
N ASP A 58 4.90 -26.80 -8.27
CA ASP A 58 6.34 -26.97 -8.46
C ASP A 58 7.13 -26.63 -7.18
N ALA A 59 6.69 -25.61 -6.41
CA ALA A 59 7.32 -25.26 -5.14
C ALA A 59 7.16 -26.40 -4.11
N VAL A 60 6.01 -27.06 -4.10
CA VAL A 60 5.75 -28.25 -3.27
C VAL A 60 6.67 -29.39 -3.67
N GLU A 61 6.80 -29.68 -4.97
CA GLU A 61 7.61 -30.81 -5.45
C GLU A 61 9.12 -30.60 -5.28
N ASN A 62 9.61 -29.40 -5.58
CA ASN A 62 11.05 -29.12 -5.58
C ASN A 62 11.58 -28.70 -4.20
N HIS A 63 10.74 -28.09 -3.37
CA HIS A 63 11.17 -27.56 -2.08
C HIS A 63 10.49 -28.22 -0.88
N GLY A 64 9.43 -29.01 -1.07
CA GLY A 64 8.67 -29.57 0.04
C GLY A 64 7.94 -28.49 0.84
N VAL A 65 7.35 -27.52 0.15
CA VAL A 65 6.50 -26.48 0.77
C VAL A 65 5.36 -27.13 1.55
N GLU A 66 5.14 -26.67 2.78
CA GLU A 66 4.14 -27.19 3.72
C GLU A 66 2.88 -26.30 3.80
N GLY A 67 2.93 -25.08 3.25
CA GLY A 67 1.79 -24.17 3.22
C GLY A 67 1.94 -23.04 2.19
N VAL A 68 0.81 -22.47 1.78
CA VAL A 68 0.75 -21.33 0.86
C VAL A 68 0.00 -20.16 1.51
N MET A 69 0.58 -18.97 1.35
CA MET A 69 0.03 -17.69 1.80
C MET A 69 -0.11 -16.74 0.62
N VAL A 70 -1.12 -15.87 0.66
CA VAL A 70 -1.33 -14.83 -0.35
C VAL A 70 -1.14 -13.45 0.27
N SER A 71 -0.29 -12.64 -0.34
CA SER A 71 -0.29 -11.18 -0.23
C SER A 71 -0.89 -10.61 -1.51
N GLY A 72 -1.66 -9.53 -1.41
CA GLY A 72 -2.25 -8.92 -2.61
C GLY A 72 -2.48 -7.43 -2.46
N HIS A 73 -2.47 -6.76 -3.61
CA HIS A 73 -2.81 -5.34 -3.70
C HIS A 73 -4.25 -5.07 -3.22
N GLY A 74 -4.50 -3.84 -2.74
CA GLY A 74 -5.82 -3.39 -2.34
C GLY A 74 -6.78 -3.10 -3.50
N CYS A 75 -7.89 -2.41 -3.18
CA CYS A 75 -8.79 -1.78 -4.15
C CYS A 75 -9.58 -2.69 -5.10
N THR A 76 -9.53 -4.02 -4.96
CA THR A 76 -10.41 -4.91 -5.73
C THR A 76 -11.18 -5.89 -4.85
N PHE A 77 -12.14 -6.59 -5.43
CA PHE A 77 -13.02 -7.53 -4.74
C PHE A 77 -13.42 -8.64 -5.71
N ALA A 78 -13.84 -9.77 -5.15
CA ALA A 78 -14.40 -10.88 -5.91
C ALA A 78 -15.79 -11.20 -5.38
N LEU A 79 -16.73 -11.39 -6.31
CA LEU A 79 -18.04 -11.94 -6.03
C LEU A 79 -18.00 -13.42 -6.39
N VAL A 80 -18.29 -14.31 -5.43
CA VAL A 80 -18.21 -15.76 -5.64
C VAL A 80 -19.49 -16.47 -5.22
N ASP A 81 -19.82 -17.53 -5.95
CA ASP A 81 -20.77 -18.55 -5.51
C ASP A 81 -20.02 -19.74 -4.87
N ASP A 82 -20.59 -20.95 -4.89
CA ASP A 82 -19.93 -22.14 -4.34
C ASP A 82 -18.71 -22.60 -5.17
N ALA A 83 -18.62 -22.22 -6.44
CA ALA A 83 -17.73 -22.84 -7.43
C ALA A 83 -16.83 -21.84 -8.18
N ALA A 84 -17.32 -20.63 -8.45
CA ALA A 84 -16.66 -19.68 -9.33
C ALA A 84 -16.99 -18.22 -9.00
N LEU A 85 -16.34 -17.31 -9.74
CA LEU A 85 -16.72 -15.90 -9.79
C LEU A 85 -18.10 -15.74 -10.41
N THR A 86 -18.96 -14.92 -9.81
CA THR A 86 -20.25 -14.51 -10.41
C THR A 86 -20.08 -13.31 -11.35
N HIS A 87 -18.95 -12.60 -11.25
CA HIS A 87 -18.52 -11.56 -12.19
C HIS A 87 -16.98 -11.52 -12.24
N PRO A 88 -16.35 -11.27 -13.41
CA PRO A 88 -14.90 -11.08 -13.50
C PRO A 88 -14.37 -10.00 -12.55
N ILE A 89 -13.19 -10.21 -11.96
CA ILE A 89 -12.61 -9.25 -11.03
C ILE A 89 -12.29 -7.94 -11.75
N LEU A 90 -12.89 -6.84 -11.29
CA LEU A 90 -12.74 -5.53 -11.90
C LEU A 90 -11.33 -4.94 -11.66
N ASP A 91 -10.82 -4.27 -12.68
CA ASP A 91 -9.64 -3.41 -12.60
C ASP A 91 -9.98 -2.11 -11.87
N TYR A 92 -9.35 -1.88 -10.72
CA TYR A 92 -9.55 -0.67 -9.95
C TYR A 92 -9.04 0.60 -10.64
N GLU A 93 -8.32 0.50 -11.77
CA GLU A 93 -7.88 1.66 -12.56
C GLU A 93 -8.94 2.12 -13.57
N GLN A 94 -10.18 1.62 -13.46
CA GLN A 94 -11.32 2.10 -14.24
C GLN A 94 -12.17 3.09 -13.43
N GLU A 95 -12.56 4.19 -14.06
CA GLU A 95 -13.51 5.16 -13.50
C GLU A 95 -14.96 4.72 -13.79
N PRO A 96 -15.84 4.66 -12.77
CA PRO A 96 -17.27 4.59 -12.97
C PRO A 96 -17.76 5.76 -13.87
N PRO A 97 -18.65 5.51 -14.85
CA PRO A 97 -19.23 6.57 -15.69
C PRO A 97 -19.83 7.70 -14.86
N ALA A 98 -19.68 8.94 -15.32
CA ALA A 98 -19.96 10.15 -14.53
C ALA A 98 -21.41 10.21 -14.01
N GLU A 99 -22.37 9.76 -14.83
CA GLU A 99 -23.78 9.68 -14.48
C GLU A 99 -24.07 8.63 -13.39
N ILE A 100 -23.29 7.54 -13.34
CA ILE A 100 -23.37 6.53 -12.28
C ILE A 100 -22.67 7.04 -11.04
N ALA A 101 -21.44 7.58 -11.18
CA ALA A 101 -20.67 8.21 -10.11
C ALA A 101 -21.52 9.23 -9.33
N ALA A 102 -22.27 10.09 -10.02
CA ALA A 102 -23.16 11.07 -9.39
C ALA A 102 -24.27 10.46 -8.51
N ARG A 103 -24.68 9.21 -8.76
CA ARG A 103 -25.64 8.47 -7.94
C ARG A 103 -24.94 7.74 -6.80
N ILE A 104 -23.90 6.97 -7.10
CA ILE A 104 -23.23 6.10 -6.12
C ILE A 104 -22.42 6.89 -5.09
N ASP A 105 -21.82 8.02 -5.48
CA ASP A 105 -20.98 8.83 -4.57
C ASP A 105 -21.79 9.42 -3.41
N ARG A 106 -23.12 9.56 -3.57
CA ARG A 106 -24.03 10.01 -2.49
C ARG A 106 -24.28 8.96 -1.41
N ARG A 107 -23.94 7.70 -1.71
CA ARG A 107 -24.12 6.55 -0.80
C ARG A 107 -22.85 6.26 0.00
N ILE A 108 -21.72 6.86 -0.39
CA ILE A 108 -20.46 6.72 0.31
C ILE A 108 -20.60 7.31 1.73
N PRO A 109 -20.16 6.58 2.78
CA PRO A 109 -20.19 7.10 4.15
C PRO A 109 -19.37 8.36 4.34
N ASP A 110 -19.64 9.07 5.44
CA ASP A 110 -18.81 10.19 5.86
C ASP A 110 -17.36 9.73 6.12
N PHE A 111 -16.40 10.59 5.78
CA PHE A 111 -15.00 10.39 6.12
C PHE A 111 -14.81 10.18 7.63
N ALA A 112 -15.58 10.86 8.49
CA ALA A 112 -15.45 10.67 9.95
C ALA A 112 -15.81 9.25 10.44
N GLU A 113 -16.59 8.49 9.66
CA GLU A 113 -16.92 7.10 9.99
C GLU A 113 -15.79 6.14 9.58
N THR A 114 -15.32 6.28 8.34
CA THR A 114 -14.45 5.27 7.70
C THR A 114 -12.99 5.69 7.62
N PHE A 115 -12.72 7.00 7.72
CA PHE A 115 -11.44 7.64 7.39
C PHE A 115 -10.91 7.24 6.01
N SER A 116 -11.83 6.94 5.09
CA SER A 116 -11.56 6.60 3.71
C SER A 116 -11.98 7.78 2.86
N PRO A 117 -11.04 8.56 2.27
CA PRO A 117 -11.41 9.64 1.37
C PRO A 117 -12.01 9.07 0.09
N ARG A 118 -12.81 9.89 -0.61
CA ARG A 118 -13.27 9.56 -1.97
C ARG A 118 -12.09 9.71 -2.92
N LEU A 119 -11.56 8.58 -3.38
CA LEU A 119 -10.48 8.50 -4.35
C LEU A 119 -11.05 8.33 -5.77
N PRO A 120 -10.31 8.74 -6.82
CA PRO A 120 -10.71 8.50 -8.20
C PRO A 120 -10.65 7.01 -8.54
N LEU A 121 -11.18 6.65 -9.71
CA LEU A 121 -11.22 5.29 -10.24
C LEU A 121 -11.92 4.32 -9.26
N GLY A 122 -11.50 3.06 -9.24
CA GLY A 122 -11.89 2.05 -8.27
C GLY A 122 -10.99 1.99 -7.03
N PHE A 123 -10.23 3.04 -6.70
CA PHE A 123 -9.31 3.02 -5.54
C PHE A 123 -10.01 2.86 -4.18
N ASN A 124 -11.32 3.11 -4.12
CA ASN A 124 -12.16 2.61 -3.03
C ASN A 124 -13.01 1.44 -3.57
N HIS A 125 -12.72 0.21 -3.15
CA HIS A 125 -13.43 -0.94 -3.72
C HIS A 125 -14.93 -0.98 -3.34
N GLY A 126 -15.35 -0.37 -2.22
CA GLY A 126 -16.77 -0.19 -1.91
C GLY A 126 -17.50 0.72 -2.93
N ARG A 127 -16.82 1.74 -3.46
CA ARG A 127 -17.35 2.55 -4.58
C ARG A 127 -17.45 1.73 -5.86
N HIS A 128 -16.49 0.84 -6.10
CA HIS A 128 -16.48 -0.06 -7.25
C HIS A 128 -17.55 -1.16 -7.14
N MET A 129 -17.84 -1.63 -5.93
CA MET A 129 -18.98 -2.50 -5.63
C MET A 129 -20.32 -1.80 -5.89
N LEU A 130 -20.47 -0.55 -5.44
CA LEU A 130 -21.67 0.25 -5.75
C LEU A 130 -21.85 0.44 -7.26
N TRP A 131 -20.76 0.67 -8.00
CA TRP A 131 -20.82 0.76 -9.45
C TRP A 131 -21.31 -0.55 -10.07
N LEU A 132 -20.68 -1.68 -9.71
CA LEU A 132 -21.07 -2.98 -10.24
C LEU A 132 -22.53 -3.32 -9.89
N GLN A 133 -22.98 -3.04 -8.67
CA GLN A 133 -24.37 -3.28 -8.26
C GLN A 133 -25.39 -2.42 -9.02
N ASP A 134 -25.01 -1.20 -9.43
CA ASP A 134 -25.89 -0.31 -10.21
C ASP A 134 -26.06 -0.77 -11.66
N VAL A 135 -25.04 -1.44 -12.24
CA VAL A 135 -25.03 -1.85 -13.65
C VAL A 135 -25.30 -3.35 -13.89
N ASP A 136 -24.95 -4.19 -12.92
CA ASP A 136 -25.15 -5.63 -12.92
C ASP A 136 -25.55 -6.11 -11.51
N PRO A 137 -26.80 -5.84 -11.08
CA PRO A 137 -27.30 -6.30 -9.79
C PRO A 137 -27.39 -7.83 -9.70
N ASP A 138 -27.52 -8.53 -10.83
CA ASP A 138 -27.63 -9.99 -10.88
C ASP A 138 -26.33 -10.66 -10.43
N ALA A 139 -25.16 -10.07 -10.72
CA ALA A 139 -23.87 -10.52 -10.21
C ALA A 139 -23.84 -10.60 -8.66
N PHE A 140 -24.41 -9.60 -7.98
CA PHE A 140 -24.52 -9.58 -6.51
C PHE A 140 -25.60 -10.51 -5.98
N ALA A 141 -26.69 -10.70 -6.73
CA ALA A 141 -27.76 -11.63 -6.36
C ALA A 141 -27.30 -13.09 -6.46
N ALA A 142 -26.46 -13.40 -7.45
CA ALA A 142 -25.85 -14.72 -7.62
C ALA A 142 -24.74 -15.00 -6.60
N ALA A 143 -24.07 -13.94 -6.10
CA ALA A 143 -22.96 -14.08 -5.17
C ALA A 143 -23.43 -14.59 -3.80
N LYS A 144 -22.73 -15.60 -3.29
CA LYS A 144 -22.86 -16.04 -1.90
C LYS A 144 -21.87 -15.33 -0.99
N SER A 145 -20.73 -14.92 -1.52
CA SER A 145 -19.70 -14.26 -0.74
C SER A 145 -19.01 -13.14 -1.50
N ILE A 146 -18.71 -12.06 -0.77
CA ILE A 146 -17.85 -10.97 -1.21
C ILE A 146 -16.49 -11.19 -0.56
N LEU A 147 -15.46 -11.40 -1.37
CA LEU A 147 -14.10 -11.67 -0.90
C LEU A 147 -13.17 -10.51 -1.26
N GLY A 148 -12.29 -10.16 -0.32
CA GLY A 148 -11.11 -9.36 -0.62
C GLY A 148 -10.16 -10.11 -1.57
N TYR A 149 -9.26 -9.40 -2.24
CA TYR A 149 -8.41 -9.99 -3.27
C TYR A 149 -7.51 -11.14 -2.77
N PRO A 150 -6.75 -10.99 -1.66
CA PRO A 150 -5.97 -12.10 -1.11
C PRO A 150 -6.86 -13.26 -0.64
N GLN A 151 -8.05 -12.96 -0.12
CA GLN A 151 -9.01 -13.96 0.35
C GLN A 151 -9.59 -14.75 -0.82
N TYR A 152 -9.88 -14.10 -1.94
CA TYR A 152 -10.31 -14.76 -3.17
C TYR A 152 -9.30 -15.80 -3.62
N TRP A 153 -8.02 -15.44 -3.69
CA TRP A 153 -6.98 -16.38 -4.11
C TRP A 153 -6.75 -17.50 -3.12
N SER A 154 -6.83 -17.22 -1.82
CA SER A 154 -6.74 -18.26 -0.79
C SER A 154 -7.92 -19.24 -0.91
N TRP A 155 -9.13 -18.73 -1.15
CA TRP A 155 -10.31 -19.56 -1.44
C TRP A 155 -10.14 -20.37 -2.72
N ARG A 156 -9.68 -19.74 -3.80
CA ARG A 156 -9.46 -20.37 -5.11
C ARG A 156 -8.44 -21.50 -5.05
N LEU A 157 -7.46 -21.40 -4.16
CA LEU A 157 -6.47 -22.44 -3.90
C LEU A 157 -6.98 -23.58 -3.00
N GLY A 158 -8.18 -23.48 -2.41
CA GLY A 158 -8.82 -24.53 -1.61
C GLY A 158 -9.12 -24.15 -0.16
N GLY A 159 -9.00 -22.86 0.20
CA GLY A 159 -9.47 -22.35 1.49
C GLY A 159 -10.98 -22.17 1.54
N ARG A 160 -11.56 -22.17 2.75
CA ARG A 160 -12.96 -21.72 2.95
C ARG A 160 -13.06 -20.19 2.80
N PRO A 161 -14.22 -19.65 2.40
CA PRO A 161 -14.40 -18.19 2.32
C PRO A 161 -14.27 -17.56 3.72
N VAL A 162 -13.50 -16.48 3.79
CA VAL A 162 -13.25 -15.69 5.01
C VAL A 162 -13.08 -14.22 4.64
N SER A 163 -13.34 -13.35 5.62
CA SER A 163 -12.92 -11.94 5.55
C SER A 163 -11.64 -11.73 6.37
N GLU A 164 -10.86 -10.73 5.98
CA GLU A 164 -9.66 -10.30 6.71
C GLU A 164 -9.73 -8.78 6.90
N VAL A 165 -9.48 -8.34 8.13
CA VAL A 165 -9.76 -6.98 8.57
C VAL A 165 -8.82 -5.96 7.94
N SER A 166 -7.55 -6.32 7.77
CA SER A 166 -6.55 -5.41 7.21
C SER A 166 -6.85 -5.05 5.75
N TYR A 167 -7.42 -5.99 4.99
CA TYR A 167 -7.85 -5.76 3.61
C TYR A 167 -9.09 -4.86 3.54
N LEU A 168 -10.10 -5.13 4.37
CA LEU A 168 -11.29 -4.27 4.46
C LEU A 168 -10.96 -2.87 4.97
N GLY A 169 -9.94 -2.73 5.82
CA GLY A 169 -9.46 -1.45 6.31
C GLY A 169 -8.69 -0.60 5.29
N CYS A 170 -8.35 -1.13 4.11
CA CYS A 170 -7.59 -0.41 3.09
C CYS A 170 -8.50 0.54 2.29
N HIS A 171 -8.81 1.71 2.89
CA HIS A 171 -9.60 2.81 2.30
C HIS A 171 -10.74 2.34 1.39
N SER A 172 -11.54 1.40 1.90
CA SER A 172 -12.55 0.66 1.11
C SER A 172 -13.93 1.30 1.12
N HIS A 173 -14.18 2.20 2.08
CA HIS A 173 -15.50 2.60 2.58
C HIS A 173 -16.32 1.49 3.25
N LEU A 174 -15.84 0.25 3.37
CA LEU A 174 -16.57 -0.89 3.95
C LEU A 174 -16.31 -1.11 5.44
N TRP A 175 -15.28 -0.47 6.01
CA TRP A 175 -14.89 -0.66 7.40
C TRP A 175 -14.95 0.67 8.17
N ALA A 176 -15.40 0.62 9.42
CA ALA A 176 -15.42 1.74 10.35
C ALA A 176 -14.38 1.51 11.46
N PRO A 177 -13.15 2.05 11.35
CA PRO A 177 -12.03 1.70 12.23
C PRO A 177 -12.33 1.92 13.72
N ARG A 178 -13.05 2.99 14.07
CA ARG A 178 -13.44 3.28 15.46
C ARG A 178 -14.42 2.26 16.04
N LYS A 179 -15.34 1.76 15.21
CA LYS A 179 -16.33 0.74 15.60
C LYS A 179 -15.72 -0.67 15.63
N ARG A 180 -14.62 -0.88 14.89
CA ARG A 180 -14.05 -2.21 14.61
C ARG A 180 -15.11 -3.17 14.06
N ASP A 181 -15.95 -2.63 13.17
CA ASP A 181 -17.01 -3.36 12.46
C ASP A 181 -17.16 -2.76 11.06
N PHE A 182 -17.98 -3.38 10.23
CA PHE A 182 -18.37 -2.84 8.93
C PHE A 182 -18.95 -1.42 9.06
N SER A 183 -18.76 -0.63 8.00
CA SER A 183 -19.32 0.71 7.88
C SER A 183 -20.83 0.67 7.60
N SER A 184 -21.47 1.82 7.76
CA SER A 184 -22.87 2.02 7.38
C SER A 184 -23.18 1.62 5.92
N LEU A 185 -22.20 1.66 5.02
CA LEU A 185 -22.39 1.26 3.62
C LEU A 185 -22.76 -0.22 3.49
N VAL A 186 -22.04 -1.10 4.20
CA VAL A 186 -22.28 -2.56 4.12
C VAL A 186 -23.68 -2.92 4.58
N ASP A 187 -24.17 -2.23 5.60
CA ASP A 187 -25.52 -2.43 6.15
C ASP A 187 -26.60 -1.83 5.24
N ALA A 188 -26.38 -0.62 4.70
CA ALA A 188 -27.31 0.04 3.80
C ALA A 188 -27.52 -0.74 2.49
N GLU A 189 -26.47 -1.40 2.00
CA GLU A 189 -26.50 -2.19 0.76
C GLU A 189 -26.89 -3.66 0.96
N GLY A 190 -27.14 -4.08 2.21
CA GLY A 190 -27.48 -5.46 2.54
C GLY A 190 -26.33 -6.46 2.31
N TRP A 191 -25.10 -5.98 2.18
CA TRP A 191 -23.93 -6.82 1.89
C TRP A 191 -23.44 -7.62 3.09
N ARG A 192 -23.82 -7.25 4.33
CA ARG A 192 -23.34 -7.93 5.54
C ARG A 192 -23.58 -9.45 5.49
N GLY A 193 -24.70 -9.90 4.94
CA GLY A 193 -25.03 -11.32 4.80
C GLY A 193 -24.14 -12.08 3.80
N GLN A 194 -23.46 -11.37 2.89
CA GLN A 194 -22.51 -11.92 1.92
C GLN A 194 -21.05 -11.75 2.38
N MET A 195 -20.78 -11.07 3.51
CA MET A 195 -19.44 -10.96 4.06
C MET A 195 -19.13 -12.20 4.91
N PRO A 196 -18.15 -13.04 4.57
CA PRO A 196 -17.84 -14.23 5.35
C PRO A 196 -17.36 -13.93 6.77
N ALA A 197 -17.29 -14.97 7.61
CA ALA A 197 -16.71 -14.85 8.93
C ALA A 197 -15.23 -14.43 8.86
N PHE A 198 -14.82 -13.58 9.81
CA PHE A 198 -13.43 -13.14 9.91
C PHE A 198 -12.50 -14.28 10.32
N ALA A 199 -11.32 -14.32 9.70
CA ALA A 199 -10.17 -15.06 10.18
C ALA A 199 -8.96 -14.11 10.19
N ARG A 200 -8.04 -14.29 11.14
CA ARG A 200 -6.80 -13.49 11.16
C ARG A 200 -5.95 -13.83 9.93
N ALA A 201 -5.22 -12.86 9.40
CA ALA A 201 -4.18 -13.12 8.43
C ALA A 201 -3.20 -14.19 8.95
N GLY A 202 -2.80 -15.12 8.09
CA GLY A 202 -1.93 -16.25 8.44
C GLY A 202 -2.63 -17.45 9.09
N ALA A 203 -3.90 -17.35 9.49
CA ALA A 203 -4.65 -18.51 9.99
C ALA A 203 -4.86 -19.57 8.90
N VAL A 204 -4.79 -20.85 9.24
CA VAL A 204 -5.10 -21.94 8.29
C VAL A 204 -6.61 -22.00 8.06
N ILE A 205 -7.03 -21.86 6.80
CA ILE A 205 -8.44 -21.82 6.38
C ILE A 205 -8.81 -22.97 5.44
N GLY A 206 -7.86 -23.83 5.11
CA GLY A 206 -8.08 -25.05 4.34
C GLY A 206 -6.79 -25.84 4.20
N GLU A 207 -6.91 -27.01 3.61
CA GLU A 207 -5.77 -27.86 3.26
C GLU A 207 -6.00 -28.45 1.87
N ARG A 208 -4.94 -28.52 1.06
CA ARG A 208 -5.03 -29.10 -0.29
C ARG A 208 -3.83 -29.97 -0.60
N ARG A 209 -4.07 -31.12 -1.22
CA ARG A 209 -2.99 -31.93 -1.80
C ARG A 209 -2.65 -31.38 -3.18
N LEU A 210 -1.39 -30.99 -3.37
CA LEU A 210 -0.85 -30.48 -4.63
C LEU A 210 0.36 -31.31 -5.05
N GLY A 211 0.50 -31.56 -6.35
CA GLY A 211 1.60 -32.36 -6.92
C GLY A 211 1.76 -33.74 -6.28
N GLY A 212 3.01 -34.19 -6.20
CA GLY A 212 3.41 -35.43 -5.52
C GLY A 212 3.44 -35.39 -3.99
N ALA A 213 2.84 -34.40 -3.33
CA ALA A 213 2.94 -34.23 -1.88
C ALA A 213 2.36 -35.41 -1.08
N ALA A 214 3.15 -35.95 -0.14
CA ALA A 214 2.72 -37.02 0.75
C ALA A 214 1.59 -36.58 1.72
N ARG A 215 1.54 -35.28 2.05
CA ARG A 215 0.54 -34.67 2.94
C ARG A 215 -0.08 -33.44 2.26
N PRO A 216 -1.34 -33.08 2.57
CA PRO A 216 -1.88 -31.79 2.18
C PRO A 216 -1.01 -30.64 2.69
N ILE A 217 -0.95 -29.54 1.93
CA ILE A 217 -0.36 -28.28 2.38
C ILE A 217 -1.44 -27.40 3.01
N ALA A 218 -1.04 -26.56 3.97
CA ALA A 218 -1.92 -25.57 4.57
C ALA A 218 -2.23 -24.42 3.60
N ILE A 219 -3.49 -24.02 3.53
CA ILE A 219 -3.92 -22.79 2.84
C ILE A 219 -4.17 -21.73 3.91
N HIS A 220 -3.35 -20.69 3.92
CA HIS A 220 -3.45 -19.61 4.91
C HIS A 220 -4.38 -18.49 4.42
N ASN A 221 -5.05 -17.81 5.35
CA ASN A 221 -5.80 -16.60 5.04
C ASN A 221 -4.84 -15.48 4.65
N GLY A 222 -4.97 -14.98 3.43
CA GLY A 222 -4.13 -13.93 2.88
C GLY A 222 -4.23 -12.58 3.59
N VAL A 223 -3.42 -11.62 3.14
CA VAL A 223 -3.25 -10.29 3.75
C VAL A 223 -3.08 -9.21 2.67
N HIS A 224 -3.43 -7.97 3.00
CA HIS A 224 -3.08 -6.81 2.16
C HIS A 224 -1.56 -6.55 2.17
N ASP A 225 -0.97 -6.29 0.99
CA ASP A 225 0.48 -6.15 0.80
C ASP A 225 1.16 -5.17 1.78
N SER A 226 0.59 -3.98 1.94
CA SER A 226 1.16 -2.91 2.77
C SER A 226 1.04 -3.25 4.25
N ASN A 227 -0.01 -3.98 4.65
CA ASN A 227 -0.16 -4.48 6.01
C ASN A 227 0.79 -5.64 6.31
N ALA A 228 1.11 -6.47 5.31
CA ALA A 228 2.14 -7.49 5.44
C ALA A 228 3.51 -6.85 5.71
N ALA A 229 3.89 -5.86 4.90
CA ALA A 229 5.13 -5.10 5.12
C ALA A 229 5.18 -4.41 6.50
N LEU A 230 4.08 -3.79 6.93
CA LEU A 230 3.98 -3.22 8.28
C LEU A 230 4.16 -4.29 9.39
N HIS A 231 3.53 -5.45 9.23
CA HIS A 231 3.64 -6.57 10.19
C HIS A 231 5.08 -7.06 10.32
N ALA A 232 5.83 -7.11 9.21
CA ALA A 232 7.22 -7.56 9.18
C ALA A 232 8.13 -6.74 10.13
N TYR A 233 7.82 -5.46 10.33
CA TYR A 233 8.55 -4.59 11.25
C TYR A 233 7.98 -4.60 12.67
N ARG A 234 6.65 -4.55 12.83
CA ARG A 234 6.02 -4.49 14.16
C ARG A 234 6.32 -5.72 15.02
N ARG A 235 6.48 -6.88 14.40
CA ARG A 235 6.85 -8.13 15.11
C ARG A 235 8.26 -8.13 15.69
N GLN A 236 9.14 -7.20 15.31
CA GLN A 236 10.55 -7.19 15.73
C GLN A 236 10.79 -6.48 17.08
N ALA A 237 9.73 -6.16 17.82
CA ALA A 237 9.81 -5.52 19.14
C ALA A 237 10.62 -4.20 19.17
N LEU A 238 10.53 -3.43 18.08
CA LEU A 238 11.21 -2.12 17.92
C LEU A 238 10.53 -0.97 18.70
N GLY A 239 9.42 -1.25 19.38
CA GLY A 239 8.57 -0.24 20.03
C GLY A 239 7.62 0.47 19.05
N PRO A 240 6.99 1.56 19.48
CA PRO A 240 6.26 2.49 18.62
C PRO A 240 7.11 2.92 17.42
N LEU A 241 6.55 2.85 16.22
CA LEU A 241 7.26 3.20 15.00
C LEU A 241 6.33 3.71 13.90
N THR A 242 6.89 4.53 13.02
CA THR A 242 6.30 4.93 11.75
C THR A 242 7.03 4.23 10.61
N VAL A 243 6.30 3.67 9.64
CA VAL A 243 6.90 3.10 8.42
C VAL A 243 6.72 4.08 7.27
N VAL A 244 7.80 4.37 6.55
CA VAL A 244 7.82 5.14 5.30
C VAL A 244 8.18 4.18 4.17
N SER A 245 7.18 3.76 3.42
CA SER A 245 7.39 2.95 2.21
C SER A 245 7.56 3.87 1.01
N THR A 246 8.62 3.66 0.24
CA THR A 246 9.00 4.53 -0.89
C THR A 246 8.99 3.77 -2.21
N GLY A 247 7.94 3.97 -3.01
CA GLY A 247 7.81 3.43 -4.36
C GLY A 247 7.19 4.47 -5.28
N THR A 248 6.35 4.02 -6.22
CA THR A 248 5.52 4.92 -7.05
C THR A 248 4.74 5.90 -6.17
N TRP A 249 4.15 5.36 -5.10
CA TRP A 249 3.63 6.12 -3.97
C TRP A 249 4.65 6.10 -2.83
N VAL A 250 4.74 7.22 -2.13
CA VAL A 250 5.34 7.29 -0.81
C VAL A 250 4.19 7.26 0.19
N VAL A 251 4.21 6.27 1.09
CA VAL A 251 3.14 6.01 2.05
C VAL A 251 3.77 5.99 3.45
N MET A 252 3.26 6.82 4.36
CA MET A 252 3.71 6.85 5.75
C MET A 252 2.59 6.37 6.66
N LEU A 253 2.89 5.34 7.45
CA LEU A 253 1.95 4.68 8.35
C LEU A 253 2.40 4.93 9.79
N ASN A 254 1.58 5.64 10.57
CA ASN A 254 1.86 5.92 11.98
C ASN A 254 0.69 5.45 12.87
N PRO A 255 0.76 4.23 13.44
CA PRO A 255 -0.28 3.70 14.33
C PRO A 255 -0.62 4.58 15.54
N ASP A 256 0.33 5.39 16.01
CA ASP A 256 0.16 6.24 17.21
C ASP A 256 -0.40 7.64 16.89
N CYS A 257 -0.64 7.95 15.61
CA CYS A 257 -1.27 9.20 15.21
C CYS A 257 -2.74 9.26 15.70
N PRO A 258 -3.19 10.36 16.33
CA PRO A 258 -4.60 10.50 16.69
C PRO A 258 -5.50 10.61 15.46
N LEU A 259 -6.61 9.88 15.41
CA LEU A 259 -7.48 9.87 14.22
C LEU A 259 -8.12 11.23 13.88
N ASP A 260 -8.29 12.08 14.89
CA ASP A 260 -8.91 13.42 14.79
C ASP A 260 -8.04 14.46 14.09
N VAL A 261 -6.75 14.20 13.89
CA VAL A 261 -5.86 15.11 13.14
C VAL A 261 -5.88 14.85 11.64
N LEU A 262 -6.53 13.76 11.20
CA LEU A 262 -6.54 13.36 9.80
C LEU A 262 -7.43 14.28 8.97
N ASP A 263 -6.82 14.83 7.92
CA ASP A 263 -7.46 15.74 6.98
C ASP A 263 -7.71 15.03 5.64
N ARG A 264 -8.99 14.84 5.32
CA ARG A 264 -9.44 14.18 4.08
C ARG A 264 -8.95 14.87 2.82
N ASP A 265 -8.69 16.19 2.89
CA ASP A 265 -8.29 17.00 1.74
C ASP A 265 -6.76 16.99 1.54
N ARG A 266 -6.04 16.22 2.37
CA ARG A 266 -4.57 16.11 2.36
C ARG A 266 -4.07 14.68 2.16
N ASP A 267 -4.88 13.86 1.51
CA ASP A 267 -4.58 12.45 1.19
C ASP A 267 -4.19 11.66 2.45
N MET A 268 -4.87 11.99 3.57
CA MET A 268 -4.81 11.26 4.84
C MET A 268 -5.98 10.29 4.94
N LEU A 269 -5.72 9.11 5.48
CA LEU A 269 -6.68 8.02 5.61
C LEU A 269 -6.31 7.09 6.77
N VAL A 270 -7.16 6.12 7.08
CA VAL A 270 -6.84 5.06 8.04
C VAL A 270 -6.83 3.72 7.32
N ASN A 271 -5.69 3.04 7.36
CA ASN A 271 -5.58 1.61 7.14
C ASN A 271 -5.92 0.86 8.43
N VAL A 272 -6.02 -0.47 8.39
CA VAL A 272 -6.17 -1.29 9.60
C VAL A 272 -5.13 -2.39 9.57
N ASP A 273 -4.44 -2.61 10.70
CA ASP A 273 -3.46 -3.69 10.81
C ASP A 273 -4.13 -5.07 10.93
N VAL A 274 -3.32 -6.13 10.86
CA VAL A 274 -3.77 -7.53 10.94
C VAL A 274 -4.43 -7.91 12.28
N ASP A 275 -4.24 -7.10 13.32
CA ASP A 275 -4.83 -7.28 14.64
C ASP A 275 -6.06 -6.36 14.85
N GLY A 276 -6.47 -5.64 13.80
CA GLY A 276 -7.66 -4.80 13.77
C GLY A 276 -7.46 -3.41 14.39
N GLY A 277 -6.23 -2.98 14.61
CA GLY A 277 -5.87 -1.64 15.08
C GLY A 277 -5.86 -0.62 13.93
N PRO A 278 -6.36 0.61 14.13
CA PRO A 278 -6.29 1.65 13.11
C PRO A 278 -4.83 2.05 12.87
N VAL A 279 -4.50 2.27 11.60
CA VAL A 279 -3.19 2.71 11.14
C VAL A 279 -3.37 3.96 10.29
N PRO A 280 -3.39 5.14 10.93
CA PRO A 280 -3.33 6.42 10.25
C PRO A 280 -2.22 6.45 9.21
N THR A 281 -2.57 6.93 8.04
CA THR A 281 -1.73 6.89 6.86
C THR A 281 -1.86 8.21 6.12
N ILE A 282 -0.73 8.71 5.63
CA ILE A 282 -0.69 9.81 4.66
C ILE A 282 0.16 9.34 3.48
N ARG A 283 -0.13 9.87 2.28
CA ARG A 283 0.51 9.41 1.06
C ARG A 283 0.64 10.52 0.04
N PHE A 284 1.61 10.38 -0.87
CA PHE A 284 1.75 11.20 -2.07
C PHE A 284 2.50 10.41 -3.15
N MET A 285 2.45 10.85 -4.41
CA MET A 285 3.06 10.12 -5.53
C MET A 285 4.58 10.35 -5.65
N GLY A 286 5.33 10.19 -4.56
CA GLY A 286 6.74 10.59 -4.49
C GLY A 286 7.65 9.99 -5.55
N GLY A 287 7.45 8.73 -5.96
CA GLY A 287 8.24 8.13 -7.05
C GLY A 287 7.94 8.73 -8.43
N ARG A 288 6.67 9.03 -8.70
CA ARG A 288 6.26 9.68 -9.96
C ARG A 288 6.75 11.13 -9.99
N GLU A 289 6.64 11.84 -8.89
CA GLU A 289 7.13 13.21 -8.77
C GLU A 289 8.65 13.26 -8.85
N PHE A 290 9.37 12.32 -8.21
CA PHE A 290 10.81 12.18 -8.36
C PHE A 290 11.20 11.98 -9.84
N ALA A 291 10.53 11.08 -10.56
CA ALA A 291 10.81 10.83 -11.98
C ALA A 291 10.56 12.09 -12.84
N ALA A 292 9.46 12.80 -12.59
CA ALA A 292 9.12 14.04 -13.29
C ALA A 292 10.13 15.17 -13.00
N ILE A 293 10.49 15.36 -11.74
CA ILE A 293 11.44 16.39 -11.32
C ILE A 293 12.83 16.06 -11.86
N SER A 294 13.32 14.83 -11.69
CA SER A 294 14.68 14.43 -12.09
C SER A 294 14.87 14.29 -13.60
N GLY A 295 13.80 14.20 -14.38
CA GLY A 295 13.87 13.89 -15.80
C GLY A 295 14.17 12.41 -16.08
N GLY A 296 13.71 11.51 -15.20
CA GLY A 296 13.90 10.07 -15.33
C GLY A 296 15.31 9.59 -14.94
N TRP A 297 16.00 10.30 -14.04
CA TRP A 297 17.34 9.95 -13.59
C TRP A 297 17.41 8.51 -13.07
N GLN A 298 18.48 7.81 -13.42
CA GLN A 298 18.75 6.44 -12.97
C GLN A 298 20.14 6.37 -12.33
N GLY A 299 20.26 5.60 -11.25
CA GLY A 299 21.52 5.38 -10.54
C GLY A 299 21.79 6.37 -9.41
N ALA A 300 22.98 6.27 -8.83
CA ALA A 300 23.36 7.04 -7.64
C ALA A 300 23.44 8.54 -7.94
N ILE A 301 22.87 9.35 -7.05
CA ILE A 301 22.97 10.81 -7.11
C ILE A 301 24.31 11.21 -6.48
N PRO A 302 25.19 11.95 -7.18
CA PRO A 302 26.45 12.41 -6.62
C PRO A 302 26.21 13.27 -5.37
N HIS A 303 26.90 12.95 -4.27
CA HIS A 303 26.78 13.68 -3.00
C HIS A 303 27.02 15.19 -3.17
N GLY A 304 27.97 15.59 -4.03
CA GLY A 304 28.26 16.99 -4.31
C GLY A 304 27.09 17.75 -4.94
N SER A 305 26.26 17.10 -5.76
CA SER A 305 25.11 17.74 -6.41
C SER A 305 23.99 18.08 -5.43
N ILE A 306 23.87 17.34 -4.32
CA ILE A 306 22.94 17.67 -3.23
C ILE A 306 23.37 18.98 -2.55
N GLN A 307 24.65 19.11 -2.21
CA GLN A 307 25.18 20.35 -1.61
C GLN A 307 25.04 21.54 -2.58
N GLN A 308 25.34 21.34 -3.87
CA GLN A 308 25.20 22.40 -4.88
C GLN A 308 23.75 22.86 -5.05
N ALA A 309 22.78 21.93 -5.05
CA ALA A 309 21.37 22.27 -5.12
C ALA A 309 20.90 23.07 -3.88
N ILE A 310 21.39 22.71 -2.68
CA ILE A 310 21.13 23.44 -1.44
C ILE A 310 21.71 24.85 -1.51
N ASP A 311 23.00 24.99 -1.84
CA ASP A 311 23.71 26.27 -1.91
C ASP A 311 23.10 27.22 -2.95
N ALA A 312 22.64 26.67 -4.08
CA ALA A 312 21.99 27.42 -5.15
C ALA A 312 20.48 27.66 -4.92
N GLY A 313 19.89 27.11 -3.86
CA GLY A 313 18.47 27.23 -3.56
C GLY A 313 17.54 26.65 -4.63
N ILE A 314 17.97 25.56 -5.29
CA ILE A 314 17.21 24.91 -6.37
C ILE A 314 16.18 23.98 -5.76
N MET A 315 14.91 24.37 -5.79
CA MET A 315 13.80 23.68 -5.12
C MET A 315 12.74 23.22 -6.12
N ALA A 316 12.26 21.99 -5.98
CA ALA A 316 10.94 21.65 -6.51
C ALA A 316 9.87 21.95 -5.45
N LEU A 317 8.78 22.57 -5.87
CA LEU A 317 7.61 22.85 -5.04
C LEU A 317 6.48 21.90 -5.46
N PRO A 318 5.68 21.40 -4.50
CA PRO A 318 4.54 20.53 -4.78
C PRO A 318 3.46 21.31 -5.54
N SER A 319 2.49 20.66 -6.18
CA SER A 319 2.44 19.22 -6.47
C SER A 319 2.73 18.96 -7.95
N LEU A 320 3.53 17.93 -8.27
CA LEU A 320 3.84 17.52 -9.65
C LEU A 320 3.05 16.28 -10.10
N ALA A 321 2.19 15.74 -9.24
CA ALA A 321 1.31 14.61 -9.54
C ALA A 321 -0.02 14.74 -8.79
N PRO A 322 -1.11 14.09 -9.27
CA PRO A 322 -2.37 14.08 -8.54
C PRO A 322 -2.27 13.41 -7.16
N GLY A 323 -3.02 13.93 -6.19
CA GLY A 323 -3.01 13.46 -4.80
C GLY A 323 -1.96 14.15 -3.93
N GLY A 324 -1.73 13.61 -2.74
CA GLY A 324 -0.77 14.16 -1.79
C GLY A 324 -1.34 15.21 -0.83
N PRO A 325 -0.54 15.62 0.17
CA PRO A 325 -0.95 16.57 1.22
C PRO A 325 -1.07 18.03 0.76
N MET A 326 -0.72 18.31 -0.50
CA MET A 326 -0.66 19.66 -1.09
C MET A 326 -1.31 19.68 -2.50
N PRO A 327 -2.58 19.27 -2.66
CA PRO A 327 -3.18 19.04 -3.97
C PRO A 327 -3.38 20.32 -4.81
N ASP A 328 -3.52 21.48 -4.16
CA ASP A 328 -3.87 22.75 -4.84
C ASP A 328 -2.68 23.57 -5.32
N HIS A 329 -1.45 23.05 -5.20
CA HIS A 329 -0.26 23.78 -5.60
C HIS A 329 0.19 23.40 -7.03
N PRO A 330 0.37 24.37 -7.95
CA PRO A 330 0.96 24.07 -9.25
C PRO A 330 2.47 23.83 -9.08
N GLY A 331 2.88 22.57 -9.18
CA GLY A 331 4.26 22.17 -8.98
C GLY A 331 5.20 22.80 -10.00
N ARG A 332 6.37 23.23 -9.52
CA ARG A 332 7.39 23.92 -10.33
C ARG A 332 8.78 23.83 -9.72
N LEU A 333 9.79 24.03 -10.55
CA LEU A 333 11.16 24.27 -10.09
C LEU A 333 11.38 25.78 -9.85
N VAL A 334 12.11 26.10 -8.77
CA VAL A 334 12.51 27.44 -8.37
C VAL A 334 14.03 27.47 -8.19
N GLY A 335 14.65 28.61 -8.43
CA GLY A 335 16.10 28.80 -8.43
C GLY A 335 16.63 28.99 -9.85
N ARG A 336 17.95 28.91 -10.01
CA ARG A 336 18.56 28.89 -11.35
C ARG A 336 18.28 27.56 -12.06
N THR A 337 18.47 27.53 -13.37
CA THR A 337 18.38 26.28 -14.16
C THR A 337 19.42 25.26 -13.65
N PRO A 338 18.99 24.07 -13.18
CA PRO A 338 19.90 23.02 -12.77
C PRO A 338 20.46 22.24 -13.97
N ASP A 339 21.65 21.66 -13.82
CA ASP A 339 22.07 20.55 -14.69
C ASP A 339 21.34 19.24 -14.34
N ALA A 340 21.63 18.15 -15.05
CA ALA A 340 20.94 16.87 -14.83
C ALA A 340 21.16 16.28 -13.42
N ALA A 341 22.36 16.42 -12.85
CA ALA A 341 22.68 15.88 -11.54
C ALA A 341 22.08 16.75 -10.42
N GLU A 342 22.12 18.07 -10.56
CA GLU A 342 21.43 19.02 -9.68
C GLU A 342 19.91 18.83 -9.71
N ARG A 343 19.36 18.50 -10.88
CA ARG A 343 17.94 18.22 -11.05
C ARG A 343 17.52 16.93 -10.33
N ALA A 344 18.33 15.88 -10.40
CA ALA A 344 18.13 14.66 -9.62
C ALA A 344 18.28 14.89 -8.11
N ALA A 345 19.27 15.70 -7.71
CA ALA A 345 19.45 16.13 -6.32
C ALA A 345 18.25 16.91 -5.77
N ALA A 346 17.73 17.88 -6.52
CA ALA A 346 16.54 18.63 -6.17
C ALA A 346 15.30 17.73 -6.06
N ALA A 347 15.20 16.69 -6.89
CA ALA A 347 14.13 15.69 -6.80
C ALA A 347 14.21 14.87 -5.50
N LEU A 348 15.41 14.42 -5.10
CA LEU A 348 15.58 13.69 -3.84
C LEU A 348 15.32 14.58 -2.62
N LEU A 349 15.83 15.82 -2.64
CA LEU A 349 15.55 16.81 -1.60
C LEU A 349 14.05 17.10 -1.48
N TYR A 350 13.35 17.22 -2.61
CA TYR A 350 11.89 17.38 -2.63
C TYR A 350 11.17 16.21 -1.95
N VAL A 351 11.52 14.96 -2.29
CA VAL A 351 10.92 13.79 -1.63
C VAL A 351 11.20 13.79 -0.14
N ALA A 352 12.44 14.11 0.29
CA ALA A 352 12.78 14.21 1.71
C ALA A 352 11.96 15.28 2.43
N LEU A 353 11.75 16.45 1.82
CA LEU A 353 10.95 17.54 2.38
C LEU A 353 9.46 17.22 2.45
N MET A 354 8.91 16.54 1.43
CA MET A 354 7.53 16.06 1.44
C MET A 354 7.31 15.00 2.51
N VAL A 355 8.26 14.07 2.70
CA VAL A 355 8.20 13.08 3.79
C VAL A 355 8.30 13.78 5.14
N ASP A 356 9.25 14.70 5.33
CA ASP A 356 9.39 15.48 6.57
C ASP A 356 8.10 16.25 6.92
N LEU A 357 7.48 16.91 5.92
CA LEU A 357 6.17 17.54 6.09
C LEU A 357 5.10 16.51 6.49
N CYS A 358 5.00 15.39 5.78
CA CYS A 358 4.01 14.35 6.05
C CYS A 358 4.16 13.75 7.46
N LEU A 359 5.39 13.52 7.91
CA LEU A 359 5.68 13.02 9.25
C LEU A 359 5.22 13.99 10.33
N ASP A 360 5.34 15.31 10.11
CA ASP A 360 4.75 16.32 11.01
C ASP A 360 3.21 16.22 11.01
N LEU A 361 2.59 16.05 9.85
CA LEU A 361 1.13 16.00 9.71
C LEU A 361 0.48 14.78 10.37
N ILE A 362 1.16 13.63 10.35
CA ILE A 362 0.72 12.42 11.06
C ILE A 362 1.32 12.33 12.47
N HIS A 363 1.84 13.43 13.01
CA HIS A 363 2.37 13.51 14.37
C HIS A 363 3.40 12.41 14.70
N SER A 364 4.23 12.01 13.72
CA SER A 364 5.26 10.99 13.92
C SER A 364 6.42 11.55 14.74
N GLN A 365 6.61 11.01 15.94
CA GLN A 365 7.68 11.38 16.88
C GLN A 365 8.59 10.19 17.26
N ASP A 366 8.11 8.95 17.08
CA ASP A 366 8.85 7.74 17.42
C ASP A 366 9.83 7.31 16.32
N THR A 367 10.41 6.10 16.42
CA THR A 367 11.33 5.59 15.41
C THR A 367 10.70 5.53 14.02
N VAL A 368 11.43 5.96 12.99
CA VAL A 368 10.97 5.90 11.59
C VAL A 368 11.77 4.85 10.82
N ILE A 369 11.09 3.91 10.19
CA ILE A 369 11.69 2.96 9.26
C ILE A 369 11.48 3.48 7.85
N VAL A 370 12.55 3.65 7.07
CA VAL A 370 12.48 4.04 5.66
C VAL A 370 12.82 2.85 4.78
N ASP A 371 11.86 2.45 3.97
CA ASP A 371 11.92 1.28 3.09
C ASP A 371 11.59 1.65 1.64
N GLY A 372 11.99 0.82 0.69
CA GLY A 372 11.66 0.95 -0.73
C GLY A 372 12.71 1.64 -1.60
N GLY A 373 12.42 1.69 -2.90
CA GLY A 373 13.40 1.96 -3.95
C GLY A 373 13.94 3.39 -4.01
N LEU A 374 13.23 4.39 -3.48
CA LEU A 374 13.75 5.76 -3.44
C LEU A 374 14.82 5.95 -2.36
N ASN A 375 14.89 5.04 -1.38
CA ASN A 375 15.94 5.02 -0.37
C ASN A 375 17.16 4.16 -0.79
N ALA A 376 17.34 3.90 -2.08
CA ALA A 376 18.50 3.17 -2.57
C ALA A 376 19.82 3.81 -2.10
N GLY A 377 20.65 3.04 -1.39
CA GLY A 377 21.90 3.53 -0.81
C GLY A 377 21.74 4.36 0.48
N GLY A 378 20.55 4.39 1.09
CA GLY A 378 20.29 4.99 2.41
C GLY A 378 20.28 6.52 2.44
N LEU A 379 20.46 7.20 1.31
CA LEU A 379 20.63 8.66 1.28
C LEU A 379 19.34 9.41 1.67
N LEU A 380 18.16 8.92 1.27
CA LEU A 380 16.89 9.51 1.65
C LEU A 380 16.70 9.46 3.17
N ALA A 381 16.91 8.30 3.78
CA ALA A 381 16.85 8.14 5.22
C ALA A 381 17.90 9.01 5.94
N GLY A 382 19.11 9.11 5.40
CA GLY A 382 20.16 9.97 5.94
C GLY A 382 19.80 11.46 5.90
N LEU A 383 19.13 11.92 4.83
CA LEU A 383 18.59 13.29 4.74
C LEU A 383 17.49 13.51 5.77
N LEU A 384 16.57 12.56 5.95
CA LEU A 384 15.49 12.66 6.93
C LEU A 384 16.02 12.69 8.38
N ALA A 385 16.99 11.84 8.70
CA ALA A 385 17.68 11.85 9.98
C ALA A 385 18.40 13.18 10.25
N ALA A 386 18.91 13.85 9.20
CA ALA A 386 19.50 15.19 9.32
C ALA A 386 18.44 16.29 9.50
N LEU A 387 17.26 16.15 8.89
CA LEU A 387 16.14 17.10 9.03
C LEU A 387 15.45 16.99 10.40
N ARG A 388 15.47 15.80 11.02
CA ARG A 388 14.80 15.46 12.29
C ARG A 388 15.80 14.89 13.32
N PRO A 389 16.76 15.69 13.83
CA PRO A 389 17.85 15.20 14.70
C PRO A 389 17.41 14.63 16.06
N GLY A 390 16.15 14.88 16.46
CA GLY A 390 15.57 14.34 17.71
C GLY A 390 14.88 12.99 17.53
N GLN A 391 14.82 12.44 16.32
CA GLN A 391 14.09 11.22 16.00
C GLN A 391 15.03 10.14 15.44
N ALA A 392 14.80 8.88 15.84
CA ALA A 392 15.58 7.76 15.35
C ALA A 392 15.09 7.32 13.96
N PHE A 393 16.02 7.02 13.06
CA PHE A 393 15.73 6.47 11.74
C PHE A 393 16.42 5.12 11.57
N LEU A 394 15.69 4.18 10.96
CA LEU A 394 16.17 2.87 10.56
C LEU A 394 15.95 2.66 9.06
N GLN A 395 16.80 1.86 8.45
CA GLN A 395 16.68 1.44 7.05
C GLN A 395 16.06 0.05 7.01
N GLY A 396 15.02 -0.11 6.17
CA GLY A 396 14.38 -1.39 5.92
C GLY A 396 15.37 -2.45 5.43
N ALA A 397 15.17 -3.70 5.87
CA ALA A 397 16.11 -4.80 5.65
C ALA A 397 15.88 -5.56 4.33
N THR A 398 14.67 -5.50 3.77
CA THR A 398 14.29 -6.29 2.59
C THR A 398 13.51 -5.44 1.58
N LEU A 399 13.83 -5.59 0.30
CA LEU A 399 13.05 -4.99 -0.78
C LEU A 399 11.71 -5.71 -1.04
N GLU A 400 11.51 -6.89 -0.43
CA GLU A 400 10.32 -7.75 -0.60
C GLU A 400 9.48 -7.79 0.68
N GLY A 401 9.32 -6.63 1.34
CA GLY A 401 8.66 -6.50 2.64
C GLY A 401 7.26 -7.12 2.73
N SER A 402 6.45 -6.99 1.66
CA SER A 402 5.10 -7.59 1.59
C SER A 402 5.16 -9.12 1.67
N ALA A 403 6.02 -9.75 0.86
CA ALA A 403 6.17 -11.19 0.84
C ALA A 403 6.80 -11.73 2.14
N THR A 404 7.81 -11.04 2.68
CA THR A 404 8.44 -11.37 3.97
C THR A 404 7.43 -11.30 5.12
N GLY A 405 6.58 -10.26 5.16
CA GLY A 405 5.53 -10.12 6.16
C GLY A 405 4.45 -11.19 6.06
N ALA A 406 4.03 -11.54 4.84
CA ALA A 406 3.07 -12.61 4.61
C ALA A 406 3.65 -13.97 5.02
N ALA A 407 4.91 -14.25 4.73
CA ALA A 407 5.60 -15.44 5.24
C ALA A 407 5.57 -15.47 6.76
N ALA A 408 5.97 -14.38 7.42
CA ALA A 408 5.97 -14.28 8.88
C ALA A 408 4.60 -14.60 9.49
N LEU A 409 3.51 -14.05 8.93
CA LEU A 409 2.14 -14.35 9.35
C LEU A 409 1.78 -15.83 9.21
N ALA A 410 2.19 -16.47 8.11
CA ALA A 410 1.93 -17.89 7.89
C ALA A 410 2.68 -18.79 8.89
N PHE A 411 3.95 -18.48 9.19
CA PHE A 411 4.71 -19.19 10.23
C PHE A 411 4.10 -19.00 11.62
N GLU A 412 3.75 -17.77 11.99
CA GLU A 412 3.08 -17.44 13.25
C GLU A 412 1.74 -18.17 13.39
N GLY A 413 0.96 -18.25 12.30
CA GLY A 413 -0.34 -18.92 12.27
C GLY A 413 -0.31 -20.41 12.58
N VAL A 414 0.86 -21.05 12.49
CA VAL A 414 1.09 -22.45 12.89
C VAL A 414 2.04 -22.58 14.09
N GLY A 415 2.25 -21.49 14.83
CA GLY A 415 3.04 -21.47 16.06
C GLY A 415 4.55 -21.66 15.83
N ARG A 416 5.07 -21.20 14.70
CA ARG A 416 6.51 -21.25 14.38
C ARG A 416 7.10 -19.86 14.29
N ASP A 417 8.35 -19.74 14.74
CA ASP A 417 9.12 -18.52 14.55
C ASP A 417 9.56 -18.37 13.08
N PHE A 418 9.65 -17.12 12.66
CA PHE A 418 10.22 -16.71 11.37
C PHE A 418 11.32 -15.67 11.63
N ALA A 419 12.54 -15.95 11.18
CA ALA A 419 13.63 -15.00 11.29
C ALA A 419 13.50 -13.98 10.15
N ALA A 420 13.15 -12.74 10.47
CA ALA A 420 13.22 -11.63 9.52
C ALA A 420 14.52 -10.86 9.77
N GLU A 421 15.14 -10.35 8.71
CA GLU A 421 16.30 -9.48 8.84
C GLU A 421 15.90 -8.18 9.56
N ALA A 422 16.78 -7.74 10.47
CA ALA A 422 16.51 -6.58 11.30
C ALA A 422 16.85 -5.30 10.53
N PRO A 423 16.03 -4.24 10.64
CA PRO A 423 16.36 -2.96 10.04
C PRO A 423 17.61 -2.34 10.71
N GLU A 424 18.41 -1.62 9.94
CA GLU A 424 19.70 -1.08 10.39
C GLU A 424 19.60 0.39 10.81
N PRO A 425 20.33 0.85 11.83
CA PRO A 425 20.37 2.26 12.20
C PRO A 425 20.89 3.16 11.07
N VAL A 426 20.19 4.26 10.83
CA VAL A 426 20.58 5.26 9.83
C VAL A 426 21.43 6.35 10.48
N HIS A 427 22.47 6.79 9.78
CA HIS A 427 23.27 7.93 10.17
C HIS A 427 22.85 9.18 9.39
N ALA A 428 22.70 10.30 10.11
CA ALA A 428 22.36 11.59 9.51
C ALA A 428 23.41 12.00 8.46
N ALA A 429 22.93 12.31 7.26
CA ALA A 429 23.76 12.84 6.19
C ALA A 429 24.25 14.26 6.56
N ARG A 430 25.43 14.65 6.05
CA ARG A 430 26.07 15.92 6.39
C ARG A 430 26.03 16.87 5.20
N PHE A 431 25.05 17.78 5.22
CA PHE A 431 24.91 18.87 4.25
C PHE A 431 24.79 20.22 4.97
N ALA A 432 25.60 21.19 4.58
CA ALA A 432 25.53 22.54 5.13
C ALA A 432 24.26 23.24 4.63
N GLY A 433 23.57 23.96 5.51
CA GLY A 433 22.38 24.75 5.14
C GLY A 433 21.08 23.96 4.95
N LEU A 434 21.08 22.63 5.14
CA LEU A 434 19.89 21.79 4.89
C LEU A 434 18.64 22.22 5.68
N ALA A 435 18.80 22.57 6.96
CA ALA A 435 17.68 23.08 7.78
C ALA A 435 17.12 24.39 7.22
N GLY A 436 17.99 25.35 6.84
CA GLY A 436 17.56 26.60 6.22
C GLY A 436 16.91 26.40 4.85
N TYR A 437 17.37 25.40 4.09
CA TYR A 437 16.75 24.99 2.83
C TYR A 437 15.33 24.43 3.05
N ARG A 438 15.13 23.58 4.07
CA ARG A 438 13.79 23.11 4.48
C ARG A 438 12.87 24.27 4.85
N ASP A 439 13.35 25.18 5.70
CA ASP A 439 12.52 26.29 6.19
C ASP A 439 12.11 27.21 5.03
N ALA A 440 13.04 27.54 4.14
CA ALA A 440 12.75 28.33 2.93
C ALA A 440 11.81 27.61 1.94
N TRP A 441 11.82 26.28 1.90
CA TRP A 441 10.85 25.50 1.15
C TRP A 441 9.46 25.55 1.80
N ARG A 442 9.38 25.35 3.13
CA ARG A 442 8.12 25.42 3.90
C ARG A 442 7.45 26.80 3.76
N ASP A 443 8.22 27.89 3.81
CA ASP A 443 7.69 29.25 3.61
C ASP A 443 7.04 29.43 2.23
N ARG A 444 7.64 28.87 1.18
CA ARG A 444 7.11 28.95 -0.19
C ARG A 444 5.84 28.12 -0.36
N VAL A 445 5.77 26.97 0.30
CA VAL A 445 4.60 26.09 0.25
C VAL A 445 3.47 26.66 1.11
N GLY A 446 3.75 27.15 2.32
CA GLY A 446 2.77 27.78 3.21
C GLY A 446 2.20 29.10 2.68
N GLY A 447 3.07 30.01 2.22
CA GLY A 447 2.66 31.34 1.75
C GLY A 447 1.83 31.33 0.46
N GLN A 448 1.85 30.24 -0.32
CA GLN A 448 1.00 30.09 -1.51
C GLN A 448 -0.38 29.51 -1.20
N GLY A 449 -0.53 28.71 -0.12
CA GLY A 449 -1.82 28.17 0.29
C GLY A 449 -2.80 29.26 0.74
N ASP A 450 -2.29 30.28 1.44
CA ASP A 450 -3.10 31.43 1.87
C ASP A 450 -3.49 32.34 0.70
N ALA A 451 -2.61 32.53 -0.27
CA ALA A 451 -2.88 33.34 -1.47
C ALA A 451 -3.92 32.68 -2.41
N ILE A 452 -3.89 31.35 -2.53
CA ILE A 452 -4.86 30.59 -3.35
C ILE A 452 -6.22 30.52 -2.65
N LYS A 453 -6.28 30.30 -1.33
CA LYS A 453 -7.53 30.37 -0.55
C LYS A 453 -8.19 31.75 -0.59
N ALA A 454 -7.39 32.83 -0.53
CA ALA A 454 -7.88 34.19 -0.67
C ALA A 454 -8.46 34.50 -2.07
N ALA A 455 -7.92 33.88 -3.13
CA ALA A 455 -8.43 34.03 -4.48
C ALA A 455 -9.65 33.15 -4.80
N GLY A 456 -9.79 31.98 -4.14
CA GLY A 456 -10.90 31.05 -4.31
C GLY A 456 -12.17 31.41 -3.52
N GLY A 457 -12.06 32.21 -2.46
CA GLY A 457 -13.21 32.69 -1.67
C GLY A 457 -14.02 33.82 -2.31
N ALA A 458 -13.63 34.26 -3.51
CA ALA A 458 -14.32 35.28 -4.29
C ALA A 458 -14.86 34.67 -5.60
N ARG A 459 -15.75 33.68 -5.52
CA ARG A 459 -16.61 33.24 -6.63
C ARG A 459 -17.83 32.47 -6.15
#